data_AF-A0A9W6WGD1-F1
#
_entry.id   AF-A0A9W6WGD1-F1
#
_cell.length_a   1.000
_cell.length_b   1.000
_cell.length_c   1.000
_cell.angle_alpha   90.00
_cell.angle_beta   90.00
_cell.angle_gamma   90.00
#
_symmetry.space_group_name_H-M   'P 1'
#
loop_
_entity.id
_entity.type
_entity.pdbx_description
1 polymer ?
#
loop_
_entity_poly.entity_id
_entity_poly.type
_entity_poly.pdbx_seq_one_letter_code
_entity_poly.pdbx_strand_id
1 'polypeptide(L)'
;MLGFASKRGVDVFEAHGVSKAKVDWGIEFKYIAPFNEANSKTWTFPEAQEACHLGIKTQSDLLTLLRTQLDKLDLANVVITGTDEKNPDKTLHVLVQMAQEEFAGVDAIRKVNSHGADGLAVYSGEGRDKLKSFATVSSRPRTNWGSLYVDEDATGLTMAEAIARYINEMGVSAFIYRQALDSEVLGLIQSNPGDKWIGTANAKHYVMAHYSRHIRAGPNTLLLDRLHMLWTSTRLLSLHTIKPLG
;
A
#
# COMPACT_ATOMS: atom_id res chain seq x y z
N MET A 1 -9.46 -26.16 10.09
CA MET A 1 -10.16 -25.50 11.23
C MET A 1 -9.11 -25.20 12.30
N LEU A 2 -8.42 -24.06 12.19
CA LEU A 2 -7.56 -23.54 13.24
C LEU A 2 -8.47 -22.80 14.23
N GLY A 3 -8.54 -23.30 15.46
CA GLY A 3 -9.39 -22.76 16.50
C GLY A 3 -8.97 -21.35 16.89
N PHE A 4 -9.94 -20.43 16.85
CA PHE A 4 -10.02 -19.19 17.64
C PHE A 4 -8.69 -18.55 18.04
N ALA A 5 -8.10 -17.77 17.12
CA ALA A 5 -7.44 -16.55 17.58
C ALA A 5 -8.56 -15.62 18.08
N SER A 6 -8.77 -15.55 19.40
CA SER A 6 -9.58 -14.46 19.98
C SER A 6 -9.04 -13.12 19.44
N LYS A 7 -9.86 -12.06 19.33
CA LYS A 7 -9.38 -10.75 18.85
C LYS A 7 -8.05 -10.33 19.50
N ARG A 8 -7.91 -10.59 20.80
CA ARG A 8 -6.67 -10.33 21.57
C ARG A 8 -5.43 -11.11 21.09
N GLY A 9 -5.59 -12.28 20.48
CA GLY A 9 -4.49 -13.14 20.06
C GLY A 9 -3.76 -12.63 18.82
N VAL A 10 -4.47 -12.07 17.84
CA VAL A 10 -3.88 -11.56 16.59
C VAL A 10 -3.08 -10.29 16.85
N ASP A 11 -3.65 -9.32 17.57
CA ASP A 11 -2.99 -8.04 17.85
C ASP A 11 -1.73 -8.22 18.72
N VAL A 12 -1.79 -9.16 19.67
CA VAL A 12 -0.63 -9.56 20.48
C VAL A 12 0.43 -10.21 19.60
N PHE A 13 0.05 -11.14 18.72
CA PHE A 13 1.00 -11.79 17.83
C PHE A 13 1.74 -10.79 16.92
N GLU A 14 1.02 -9.86 16.31
CA GLU A 14 1.58 -8.83 15.43
C GLU A 14 2.56 -7.89 16.16
N ALA A 15 2.15 -7.34 17.31
CA ALA A 15 2.98 -6.44 18.10
C ALA A 15 4.23 -7.15 18.65
N HIS A 16 4.09 -8.41 19.09
CA HIS A 16 5.23 -9.23 19.51
C HIS A 16 6.16 -9.57 18.35
N GLY A 17 5.65 -9.75 17.13
CA GLY A 17 6.49 -9.93 15.94
C GLY A 17 7.40 -8.72 15.68
N VAL A 18 6.86 -7.51 15.76
CA VAL A 18 7.63 -6.26 15.63
C VAL A 18 8.67 -6.14 16.75
N SER A 19 8.27 -6.42 18.00
CA SER A 19 9.18 -6.39 19.15
C SER A 19 10.33 -7.39 18.99
N LYS A 20 10.02 -8.63 18.60
CA LYS A 20 11.01 -9.68 18.38
C LYS A 20 12.01 -9.31 17.29
N ALA A 21 11.55 -8.76 16.17
CA ALA A 21 12.45 -8.31 15.10
C ALA A 21 13.43 -7.21 15.58
N LYS A 22 12.95 -6.29 16.42
CA LYS A 22 13.79 -5.26 17.02
C LYS A 22 14.82 -5.85 17.99
N VAL A 23 14.39 -6.70 18.92
CA VAL A 23 15.26 -7.23 19.99
C VAL A 23 16.25 -8.26 19.45
N ASP A 24 15.78 -9.21 18.63
CA ASP A 24 16.58 -10.36 18.23
C ASP A 24 17.42 -10.09 16.98
N TRP A 25 16.95 -9.20 16.09
CA TRP A 25 17.60 -8.95 14.79
C TRP A 25 18.04 -7.50 14.60
N GLY A 26 17.73 -6.59 15.53
CA GLY A 26 18.04 -5.17 15.39
C GLY A 26 17.26 -4.48 14.26
N ILE A 27 16.14 -5.04 13.81
CA ILE A 27 15.32 -4.49 12.72
C ILE A 27 14.18 -3.67 13.31
N GLU A 28 14.17 -2.38 13.01
CA GLU A 28 13.10 -1.47 13.42
C GLU A 28 12.06 -1.26 12.30
N PHE A 29 10.81 -1.62 12.58
CA PHE A 29 9.70 -1.31 11.68
C PHE A 29 9.14 0.08 11.95
N LYS A 30 9.06 0.90 10.89
CA LYS A 30 8.36 2.19 10.96
C LYS A 30 6.83 2.03 10.87
N TYR A 31 6.37 0.99 10.19
CA TYR A 31 4.97 0.78 9.84
C TYR A 31 4.56 -0.66 10.13
N ILE A 32 3.30 -0.86 10.51
CA ILE A 32 2.66 -2.18 10.58
C ILE A 32 1.30 -2.13 9.87
N ALA A 33 1.07 -3.10 8.98
CA ALA A 33 -0.18 -3.29 8.25
C ALA A 33 -0.85 -4.58 8.76
N PRO A 34 -1.90 -4.48 9.59
CA PRO A 34 -2.52 -5.66 10.22
C PRO A 34 -3.46 -6.41 9.27
N PHE A 35 -3.82 -5.80 8.13
CA PHE A 35 -4.83 -6.32 7.22
C PHE A 35 -4.30 -6.37 5.80
N ASN A 36 -4.80 -7.34 5.04
CA ASN A 36 -4.68 -7.41 3.58
C ASN A 36 -6.06 -7.74 3.02
N GLU A 37 -6.70 -6.78 2.37
CA GLU A 37 -8.01 -6.91 1.71
C GLU A 37 -9.09 -7.48 2.63
N ALA A 38 -9.05 -7.10 3.91
CA ALA A 38 -9.83 -7.77 4.94
C ALA A 38 -11.34 -7.55 4.80
N ASN A 39 -11.80 -6.45 4.18
CA ASN A 39 -13.23 -6.24 3.97
C ASN A 39 -13.80 -7.06 2.81
N SER A 40 -12.96 -7.71 2.01
CA SER A 40 -13.41 -8.54 0.89
C SER A 40 -14.27 -9.71 1.38
N LYS A 41 -15.48 -9.84 0.83
CA LYS A 41 -16.40 -10.96 1.09
C LYS A 41 -16.12 -12.17 0.21
N THR A 42 -15.15 -12.07 -0.70
CA THR A 42 -14.82 -13.14 -1.64
C THR A 42 -13.80 -14.12 -1.09
N TRP A 43 -13.26 -13.88 0.11
CA TRP A 43 -12.33 -14.80 0.75
C TRP A 43 -13.06 -16.06 1.20
N THR A 44 -12.73 -17.18 0.56
CA THR A 44 -13.25 -18.52 0.85
C THR A 44 -12.16 -19.44 1.40
N PHE A 45 -12.54 -20.62 1.85
CA PHE A 45 -11.59 -21.68 2.22
C PHE A 45 -12.07 -23.01 1.63
N PRO A 46 -11.19 -23.85 1.06
CA PRO A 46 -9.74 -23.62 0.87
C PRO A 46 -9.44 -22.67 -0.29
N GLU A 47 -8.34 -21.93 -0.20
CA GLU A 47 -7.83 -21.05 -1.26
C GLU A 47 -6.32 -21.23 -1.39
N ALA A 48 -5.76 -20.80 -2.53
CA ALA A 48 -4.32 -20.87 -2.80
C ALA A 48 -3.48 -19.84 -2.00
N GLN A 49 -4.13 -18.84 -1.41
CA GLN A 49 -3.51 -17.79 -0.62
C GLN A 49 -4.18 -17.66 0.75
N GLU A 50 -3.40 -17.33 1.79
CA GLU A 50 -3.93 -16.96 3.10
C GLU A 50 -4.74 -15.67 3.01
N ALA A 51 -5.94 -15.68 3.60
CA ALA A 51 -6.78 -14.51 3.72
C ALA A 51 -7.77 -14.62 4.88
N CYS A 52 -8.29 -13.46 5.33
CA CYS A 52 -9.26 -13.40 6.41
C CYS A 52 -10.27 -12.27 6.17
N HIS A 53 -11.56 -12.62 6.01
CA HIS A 53 -12.62 -11.63 5.98
C HIS A 53 -12.87 -11.07 7.39
N LEU A 54 -12.78 -9.74 7.53
CA LEU A 54 -13.09 -9.00 8.74
C LEU A 54 -14.07 -7.87 8.41
N GLY A 55 -15.20 -7.86 9.12
CA GLY A 55 -16.14 -6.73 9.09
C GLY A 55 -15.50 -5.45 9.64
N ILE A 56 -15.99 -4.29 9.18
CA ILE A 56 -15.39 -2.97 9.47
C ILE A 56 -15.29 -2.68 10.97
N LYS A 57 -16.32 -3.03 11.75
CA LYS A 57 -16.26 -2.90 13.22
C LYS A 57 -15.17 -3.77 13.84
N THR A 58 -15.02 -5.01 13.37
CA THR A 58 -13.96 -5.91 13.86
C THR A 58 -12.58 -5.37 13.50
N GLN A 59 -12.38 -4.83 12.29
CA GLN A 59 -11.13 -4.17 11.92
C GLN A 59 -10.82 -3.01 12.88
N SER A 60 -11.82 -2.17 13.20
CA SER A 60 -11.65 -1.08 14.16
C SER A 60 -11.24 -1.57 15.57
N ASP A 61 -11.89 -2.62 16.07
CA ASP A 61 -11.58 -3.19 17.38
C ASP A 61 -10.11 -3.68 17.42
N LEU A 62 -9.67 -4.40 16.39
CA LEU A 62 -8.30 -4.91 16.27
C LEU A 62 -7.27 -3.77 16.19
N LEU A 63 -7.54 -2.72 15.38
CA LEU A 63 -6.66 -1.54 15.31
C LEU A 63 -6.45 -0.87 16.68
N THR A 64 -7.52 -0.80 17.48
CA THR A 64 -7.48 -0.22 18.83
C THR A 64 -6.66 -1.09 19.80
N LEU A 65 -6.86 -2.41 19.72
CA LEU A 65 -6.12 -3.38 20.51
C LEU A 65 -4.63 -3.41 20.12
N LEU A 66 -4.32 -3.40 18.82
CA LEU A 66 -2.95 -3.35 18.29
C LEU A 66 -2.20 -2.12 18.80
N ARG A 67 -2.81 -0.93 18.76
CA ARG A 67 -2.21 0.29 19.33
C ARG A 67 -1.86 0.08 20.81
N THR A 68 -2.81 -0.46 21.58
CA THR A 68 -2.61 -0.75 23.00
C THR A 68 -1.45 -1.72 23.24
N GLN A 69 -1.29 -2.75 22.40
CA GLN A 69 -0.19 -3.70 22.55
C GLN A 69 1.17 -3.11 22.16
N LEU A 70 1.22 -2.35 21.07
CA LEU A 70 2.43 -1.65 20.66
C LEU A 70 2.89 -0.66 21.76
N ASP A 71 1.97 0.08 22.39
CA ASP A 71 2.31 0.98 23.49
C ASP A 71 2.89 0.24 24.71
N LYS A 72 2.33 -0.93 25.06
CA LYS A 72 2.84 -1.77 26.16
C LYS A 72 4.24 -2.35 25.91
N LEU A 73 4.64 -2.45 24.64
CA LEU A 73 5.93 -3.00 24.22
C LEU A 73 6.95 -1.88 23.91
N ASP A 74 6.68 -0.64 24.31
CA ASP A 74 7.51 0.54 24.02
C ASP A 74 7.71 0.78 22.50
N LEU A 75 6.68 0.47 21.72
CA LEU A 75 6.59 0.64 20.25
C LEU A 75 5.60 1.75 19.87
N ALA A 76 5.52 2.81 20.68
CA ALA A 76 4.71 4.01 20.42
C ALA A 76 5.04 4.69 19.07
N ASN A 77 6.28 4.53 18.60
CA ASN A 77 6.78 5.08 17.34
C ASN A 77 6.38 4.27 16.09
N VAL A 78 5.88 3.03 16.26
CA VAL A 78 5.43 2.20 15.14
C VAL A 78 4.06 2.69 14.68
N VAL A 79 3.97 3.09 13.41
CA VAL A 79 2.76 3.63 12.80
C VAL A 79 1.88 2.50 12.27
N ILE A 80 0.64 2.44 12.76
CA ILE A 80 -0.38 1.54 12.20
C ILE A 80 -0.89 2.10 10.88
N THR A 81 -0.91 1.25 9.86
CA THR A 81 -1.43 1.54 8.52
C THR A 81 -2.76 0.86 8.31
N GLY A 82 -3.60 1.40 7.43
CA GLY A 82 -4.86 0.77 7.05
C GLY A 82 -5.52 1.45 5.86
N THR A 83 -6.51 0.86 5.22
CA THR A 83 -7.13 -0.44 5.53
C THR A 83 -6.60 -1.56 4.64
N ASP A 84 -5.72 -1.23 3.68
CA ASP A 84 -5.10 -2.17 2.74
C ASP A 84 -6.12 -2.95 1.89
N GLU A 85 -7.13 -2.24 1.40
CA GLU A 85 -8.15 -2.83 0.56
C GLU A 85 -7.74 -2.84 -0.92
N LYS A 86 -8.34 -3.77 -1.67
CA LYS A 86 -8.11 -4.07 -3.10
C LYS A 86 -7.95 -2.87 -4.03
N ASN A 87 -8.59 -1.76 -3.72
CA ASN A 87 -8.46 -0.54 -4.52
C ASN A 87 -8.87 0.70 -3.71
N PRO A 88 -8.65 1.90 -4.27
CA PRO A 88 -8.97 3.16 -3.60
C PRO A 88 -10.45 3.31 -3.21
N ASP A 89 -11.40 2.83 -4.03
CA ASP A 89 -12.83 2.91 -3.69
C ASP A 89 -13.18 2.06 -2.47
N LYS A 90 -12.65 0.84 -2.38
CA LYS A 90 -12.85 -0.04 -1.22
C LYS A 90 -12.16 0.50 0.02
N THR A 91 -10.97 1.06 -0.13
CA THR A 91 -10.25 1.69 0.98
C THR A 91 -11.03 2.88 1.53
N LEU A 92 -11.51 3.76 0.63
CA LEU A 92 -12.33 4.89 0.99
C LEU A 92 -13.63 4.46 1.68
N HIS A 93 -14.29 3.42 1.17
CA HIS A 93 -15.52 2.88 1.77
C HIS A 93 -15.32 2.49 3.24
N VAL A 94 -14.26 1.73 3.56
CA VAL A 94 -13.98 1.32 4.94
C VAL A 94 -13.69 2.53 5.83
N LEU A 95 -12.85 3.46 5.37
CA LEU A 95 -12.47 4.65 6.14
C LEU A 95 -13.66 5.57 6.42
N VAL A 96 -14.48 5.86 5.41
CA VAL A 96 -15.70 6.68 5.55
C VAL A 96 -16.68 6.01 6.50
N GLN A 97 -16.89 4.70 6.37
CA GLN A 97 -17.81 3.99 7.25
C GLN A 97 -17.30 3.96 8.70
N MET A 98 -16.00 3.72 8.95
CA MET A 98 -15.46 3.82 10.31
C MET A 98 -15.66 5.22 10.90
N ALA A 99 -15.46 6.28 10.10
CA ALA A 99 -15.65 7.65 10.56
C ALA A 99 -17.12 7.98 10.84
N GLN A 100 -18.04 7.59 9.96
CA GLN A 100 -19.49 7.84 10.11
C GLN A 100 -20.09 7.10 11.31
N GLU A 101 -19.63 5.89 11.58
CA GLU A 101 -20.07 5.06 12.70
C GLU A 101 -19.29 5.35 14.01
N GLU A 102 -18.42 6.37 14.01
CA GLU A 102 -17.61 6.79 15.16
C GLU A 102 -16.75 5.65 15.75
N PHE A 103 -16.23 4.79 14.90
CA PHE A 103 -15.38 3.67 15.30
C PHE A 103 -13.96 4.12 15.62
N ALA A 104 -13.52 3.92 16.87
CA ALA A 104 -12.23 4.40 17.40
C ALA A 104 -10.99 3.94 16.60
N GLY A 105 -11.07 2.81 15.90
CA GLY A 105 -9.96 2.31 15.09
C GLY A 105 -9.55 3.23 13.95
N VAL A 106 -10.46 4.12 13.48
CA VAL A 106 -10.13 5.12 12.46
C VAL A 106 -9.00 6.04 12.91
N ASP A 107 -8.89 6.32 14.21
CA ASP A 107 -7.86 7.19 14.80
C ASP A 107 -6.50 6.51 14.96
N ALA A 108 -6.49 5.18 15.09
CA ALA A 108 -5.26 4.40 15.15
C ALA A 108 -4.52 4.39 13.80
N ILE A 109 -5.25 4.55 12.68
CA ILE A 109 -4.67 4.61 11.34
C ILE A 109 -4.00 5.97 11.12
N ARG A 110 -2.66 5.99 11.10
CA ARG A 110 -1.88 7.22 10.87
C ARG A 110 -1.25 7.29 9.47
N LYS A 111 -1.40 6.23 8.68
CA LYS A 111 -1.04 6.16 7.25
C LYS A 111 -2.07 5.30 6.52
N VAL A 112 -2.52 5.77 5.37
CA VAL A 112 -3.49 5.05 4.56
C VAL A 112 -2.77 4.18 3.52
N ASN A 113 -3.11 2.90 3.49
CA ASN A 113 -2.67 1.93 2.49
C ASN A 113 -3.85 1.56 1.58
N SER A 114 -3.60 1.49 0.27
CA SER A 114 -4.56 1.01 -0.72
C SER A 114 -3.84 0.27 -1.85
N HIS A 115 -4.39 -0.85 -2.28
CA HIS A 115 -3.90 -1.57 -3.46
C HIS A 115 -4.29 -0.82 -4.74
N GLY A 116 -3.76 -1.26 -5.88
CA GLY A 116 -4.01 -0.66 -7.19
C GLY A 116 -4.54 -1.56 -8.26
N ALA A 117 -4.95 -2.77 -7.89
CA ALA A 117 -5.57 -3.72 -8.79
C ALA A 117 -6.57 -4.59 -8.04
N ASP A 118 -7.68 -4.94 -8.69
CA ASP A 118 -8.52 -6.05 -8.23
C ASP A 118 -8.08 -7.31 -8.97
N GLY A 119 -7.27 -8.13 -8.28
CA GLY A 119 -6.48 -9.17 -8.94
C GLY A 119 -5.44 -8.55 -9.87
N LEU A 120 -5.55 -8.82 -11.17
CA LEU A 120 -4.64 -8.30 -12.21
C LEU A 120 -5.23 -7.10 -12.98
N ALA A 121 -6.48 -6.74 -12.70
CA ALA A 121 -7.14 -5.61 -13.34
C ALA A 121 -6.75 -4.30 -12.65
N VAL A 122 -5.99 -3.46 -13.38
CA VAL A 122 -5.52 -2.17 -12.89
C VAL A 122 -6.70 -1.24 -12.57
N TYR A 123 -6.61 -0.55 -11.44
CA TYR A 123 -7.68 0.31 -10.97
C TYR A 123 -7.90 1.56 -11.84
N SER A 124 -9.08 1.64 -12.45
CA SER A 124 -9.51 2.73 -13.34
C SER A 124 -10.61 3.64 -12.77
N GLY A 125 -11.08 3.42 -11.54
CA GLY A 125 -12.14 4.21 -10.91
C GLY A 125 -11.74 5.61 -10.42
N GLU A 126 -12.67 6.27 -9.73
CA GLU A 126 -12.60 7.68 -9.30
C GLU A 126 -12.14 7.92 -7.85
N GLY A 127 -11.90 6.86 -7.09
CA GLY A 127 -11.63 6.90 -5.66
C GLY A 127 -10.30 7.53 -5.26
N ARG A 128 -9.34 7.71 -6.19
CA ARG A 128 -8.02 8.28 -5.88
C ARG A 128 -8.11 9.69 -5.29
N ASP A 129 -8.79 10.61 -5.98
CA ASP A 129 -8.93 12.01 -5.52
C ASP A 129 -9.76 12.11 -4.23
N LYS A 130 -10.80 11.27 -4.11
CA LYS A 130 -11.67 11.21 -2.91
C LYS A 130 -10.88 10.68 -1.70
N LEU A 131 -10.04 9.67 -1.90
CA LEU A 131 -9.16 9.13 -0.86
C LEU A 131 -8.05 10.10 -0.46
N LYS A 132 -7.47 10.83 -1.42
CA LYS A 132 -6.58 11.98 -1.14
C LYS A 132 -7.27 12.99 -0.23
N SER A 133 -8.46 13.43 -0.62
CA SER A 133 -9.24 14.41 0.14
C SER A 133 -9.56 13.92 1.56
N PHE A 134 -9.98 12.66 1.72
CA PHE A 134 -10.21 12.07 3.04
C PHE A 134 -8.95 12.10 3.92
N ALA A 135 -7.81 11.69 3.35
CA ALA A 135 -6.54 11.62 4.09
C ALA A 135 -6.02 13.00 4.51
N THR A 136 -6.22 14.04 3.69
CA THR A 136 -5.65 15.38 3.94
C THR A 136 -6.57 16.34 4.70
N VAL A 137 -7.90 16.20 4.61
CA VAL A 137 -8.88 17.17 5.15
C VAL A 137 -9.27 16.87 6.62
N SER A 138 -8.75 15.79 7.21
CA SER A 138 -9.02 15.50 8.63
C SER A 138 -8.17 16.36 9.57
N SER A 139 -8.62 16.54 10.83
CA SER A 139 -7.85 17.19 11.91
C SER A 139 -6.50 16.49 12.22
N ARG A 140 -6.28 15.32 11.60
CA ARG A 140 -5.11 14.46 11.74
C ARG A 140 -4.68 13.99 10.35
N PRO A 141 -4.03 14.86 9.54
CA PRO A 141 -3.68 14.53 8.17
C PRO A 141 -2.83 13.25 8.10
N ARG A 142 -3.13 12.42 7.11
CA ARG A 142 -2.51 11.11 6.89
C ARG A 142 -1.80 11.11 5.54
N THR A 143 -0.77 10.28 5.41
CA THR A 143 -0.12 10.03 4.12
C THR A 143 -0.78 8.83 3.44
N ASN A 144 -0.91 8.87 2.12
CA ASN A 144 -1.43 7.77 1.30
C ASN A 144 -0.28 6.97 0.68
N TRP A 145 -0.36 5.65 0.69
CA TRP A 145 0.54 4.74 -0.01
C TRP A 145 -0.26 3.88 -0.98
N GLY A 146 0.26 3.73 -2.20
CA GLY A 146 -0.11 2.60 -3.05
C GLY A 146 0.64 1.38 -2.57
N SER A 147 0.01 0.54 -1.76
CA SER A 147 0.67 -0.51 -0.98
C SER A 147 0.82 -1.84 -1.72
N LEU A 148 0.14 -2.02 -2.85
CA LEU A 148 0.30 -3.17 -3.73
C LEU A 148 -0.13 -2.79 -5.15
N TYR A 149 0.68 -3.15 -6.13
CA TYR A 149 0.35 -3.03 -7.54
C TYR A 149 0.87 -4.24 -8.32
N VAL A 150 0.06 -4.72 -9.26
CA VAL A 150 0.41 -5.76 -10.23
C VAL A 150 -0.48 -5.61 -11.46
N ASP A 151 0.03 -6.03 -12.62
CA ASP A 151 -0.64 -6.01 -13.92
C ASP A 151 0.05 -7.04 -14.84
N GLU A 152 -0.58 -7.36 -15.99
CA GLU A 152 -0.04 -8.30 -17.00
C GLU A 152 0.62 -7.62 -18.21
N ASP A 153 0.69 -6.28 -18.27
CA ASP A 153 1.38 -5.56 -19.35
C ASP A 153 2.90 -5.74 -19.26
N ALA A 154 3.45 -6.57 -20.15
CA ALA A 154 4.88 -6.87 -20.23
C ALA A 154 5.76 -5.63 -20.49
N THR A 155 5.21 -4.56 -21.08
CA THR A 155 5.97 -3.36 -21.44
C THR A 155 6.27 -2.47 -20.22
N GLY A 156 5.41 -2.54 -19.20
CA GLY A 156 5.45 -1.68 -18.01
C GLY A 156 4.93 -0.27 -18.23
N LEU A 157 4.34 0.01 -19.39
CA LEU A 157 3.73 1.31 -19.67
C LEU A 157 2.46 1.50 -18.84
N THR A 158 1.66 0.45 -18.64
CA THR A 158 0.51 0.49 -17.73
C THR A 158 0.94 0.79 -16.29
N MET A 159 2.07 0.24 -15.84
CA MET A 159 2.62 0.57 -14.53
C MET A 159 3.10 2.02 -14.44
N ALA A 160 3.77 2.54 -15.48
CA ALA A 160 4.19 3.94 -15.51
C ALA A 160 2.98 4.90 -15.41
N GLU A 161 1.91 4.61 -16.15
CA GLU A 161 0.67 5.35 -16.07
C GLU A 161 0.05 5.27 -14.67
N ALA A 162 -0.02 4.06 -14.09
CA ALA A 162 -0.54 3.86 -12.74
C ALA A 162 0.26 4.69 -11.71
N ILE A 163 1.60 4.64 -11.73
CA ILE A 163 2.45 5.45 -10.84
C ILE A 163 2.14 6.95 -11.00
N ALA A 164 2.03 7.43 -12.25
CA ALA A 164 1.71 8.83 -12.50
C ALA A 164 0.35 9.23 -11.93
N ARG A 165 -0.68 8.40 -12.09
CA ARG A 165 -2.01 8.65 -11.52
C ARG A 165 -2.03 8.57 -9.99
N TYR A 166 -1.25 7.67 -9.41
CA TYR A 166 -1.11 7.56 -7.95
C TYR A 166 -0.49 8.82 -7.36
N ILE A 167 0.54 9.38 -7.99
CA ILE A 167 1.17 10.62 -7.57
C ILE A 167 0.20 11.80 -7.72
N ASN A 168 -0.41 11.96 -8.90
CA ASN A 168 -1.20 13.15 -9.23
C ASN A 168 -2.58 13.16 -8.56
N GLU A 169 -3.32 12.05 -8.67
CA GLU A 169 -4.72 11.94 -8.22
C GLU A 169 -4.80 11.52 -6.74
N MET A 170 -4.06 10.49 -6.33
CA MET A 170 -4.14 9.96 -4.97
C MET A 170 -3.20 10.66 -3.98
N GLY A 171 -2.22 11.44 -4.48
CA GLY A 171 -1.24 12.13 -3.65
C GLY A 171 -0.38 11.17 -2.84
N VAL A 172 -0.01 10.01 -3.42
CA VAL A 172 0.74 9.01 -2.66
C VAL A 172 2.16 9.49 -2.33
N SER A 173 2.63 9.11 -1.15
CA SER A 173 4.03 9.30 -0.73
C SER A 173 4.90 8.06 -0.99
N ALA A 174 4.29 6.95 -1.41
CA ALA A 174 4.99 5.75 -1.86
C ALA A 174 4.12 4.92 -2.82
N PHE A 175 4.80 4.14 -3.66
CA PHE A 175 4.22 3.13 -4.53
C PHE A 175 4.99 1.83 -4.33
N ILE A 176 4.25 0.74 -4.07
CA ILE A 176 4.78 -0.58 -3.77
C ILE A 176 4.28 -1.53 -4.86
N TYR A 177 5.23 -2.16 -5.54
CA TYR A 177 4.95 -3.29 -6.42
C TYR A 177 4.68 -4.54 -5.59
N ARG A 178 3.94 -5.51 -6.13
CA ARG A 178 3.71 -6.83 -5.50
C ARG A 178 5.02 -7.63 -5.42
N GLN A 179 5.07 -8.91 -5.79
CA GLN A 179 6.33 -9.65 -5.70
C GLN A 179 7.36 -9.08 -6.70
N ALA A 180 8.51 -8.66 -6.17
CA ALA A 180 9.63 -8.24 -7.02
C ALA A 180 10.16 -9.42 -7.87
N LEU A 181 10.07 -10.63 -7.33
CA LEU A 181 10.45 -11.90 -7.95
C LEU A 181 9.17 -12.72 -8.19
N ASP A 182 8.79 -12.93 -9.44
CA ASP A 182 7.62 -13.73 -9.82
C ASP A 182 7.81 -14.27 -11.25
N SER A 183 7.00 -15.23 -11.67
CA SER A 183 7.12 -15.82 -13.01
C SER A 183 6.53 -14.90 -14.09
N GLU A 184 6.96 -15.13 -15.32
CA GLU A 184 6.42 -14.47 -16.50
C GLU A 184 6.45 -12.94 -16.40
N VAL A 185 5.32 -12.27 -16.65
CA VAL A 185 5.19 -10.81 -16.71
C VAL A 185 4.83 -10.18 -15.36
N LEU A 186 4.56 -10.98 -14.33
CA LEU A 186 4.06 -10.51 -13.03
C LEU A 186 5.18 -10.00 -12.11
N GLY A 187 6.41 -10.52 -12.28
CA GLY A 187 7.56 -10.10 -11.49
C GLY A 187 8.23 -8.86 -12.09
N LEU A 188 8.94 -8.09 -11.27
CA LEU A 188 9.94 -7.17 -11.82
C LEU A 188 11.12 -7.97 -12.40
N ILE A 189 11.52 -9.05 -11.72
CA ILE A 189 12.52 -10.00 -12.18
C ILE A 189 11.86 -11.36 -12.25
N GLN A 190 12.12 -12.07 -13.34
CA GLN A 190 11.58 -13.40 -13.53
C GLN A 190 12.15 -14.37 -12.49
N SER A 191 11.30 -15.15 -11.85
CA SER A 191 11.73 -16.23 -10.97
C SER A 191 10.62 -17.24 -10.77
N ASN A 192 10.99 -18.46 -10.38
CA ASN A 192 10.07 -19.38 -9.71
C ASN A 192 10.82 -20.03 -8.55
N PRO A 193 10.51 -19.66 -7.29
CA PRO A 193 11.12 -20.29 -6.12
C PRO A 193 10.83 -21.79 -6.00
N GLY A 194 9.65 -22.24 -6.45
CA GLY A 194 9.27 -23.66 -6.45
C GLY A 194 10.16 -24.48 -7.39
N ASP A 195 10.46 -23.92 -8.56
CA ASP A 195 11.36 -24.53 -9.56
C ASP A 195 12.84 -24.12 -9.37
N LYS A 196 13.14 -23.33 -8.33
CA LYS A 196 14.48 -22.89 -7.93
C LYS A 196 15.28 -22.15 -9.00
N TRP A 197 14.64 -21.25 -9.76
CA TRP A 197 15.34 -20.43 -10.74
C TRP A 197 15.05 -18.94 -10.61
N ILE A 198 16.02 -18.13 -11.02
CA ILE A 198 15.94 -16.68 -11.22
C ILE A 198 16.42 -16.39 -12.63
N GLY A 199 15.65 -15.61 -13.37
CA GLY A 199 15.87 -15.28 -14.77
C GLY A 199 16.19 -13.80 -14.96
N THR A 200 15.84 -13.30 -16.13
CA THR A 200 16.10 -11.91 -16.53
C THR A 200 15.11 -10.93 -15.91
N ALA A 201 15.50 -9.66 -15.83
CA ALA A 201 14.60 -8.57 -15.47
C ALA A 201 13.56 -8.32 -16.58
N ASN A 202 12.29 -8.14 -16.20
CA ASN A 202 11.23 -7.69 -17.11
C ASN A 202 11.36 -6.19 -17.40
N ALA A 203 10.74 -5.69 -18.48
CA ALA A 203 10.77 -4.26 -18.81
C ALA A 203 10.25 -3.37 -17.66
N LYS A 204 9.24 -3.87 -16.92
CA LYS A 204 8.71 -3.26 -15.70
C LYS A 204 9.78 -2.95 -14.65
N HIS A 205 10.82 -3.77 -14.50
CA HIS A 205 11.94 -3.45 -13.59
C HIS A 205 12.60 -2.13 -13.93
N TYR A 206 12.87 -1.87 -15.22
CA TYR A 206 13.53 -0.66 -15.68
C TYR A 206 12.61 0.56 -15.56
N VAL A 207 11.30 0.39 -15.80
CA VAL A 207 10.29 1.43 -15.53
C VAL A 207 10.29 1.79 -14.04
N MET A 208 10.20 0.81 -13.14
CA MET A 208 10.26 1.05 -11.70
C MET A 208 11.58 1.70 -11.28
N ALA A 209 12.70 1.34 -11.93
CA ALA A 209 14.00 1.96 -11.71
C ALA A 209 14.04 3.44 -12.12
N HIS A 210 13.31 3.85 -13.17
CA HIS A 210 13.20 5.27 -13.53
C HIS A 210 12.61 6.11 -12.40
N TYR A 211 11.54 5.64 -11.74
CA TYR A 211 10.97 6.36 -10.60
C TYR A 211 11.85 6.25 -9.36
N SER A 212 12.17 5.03 -8.93
CA SER A 212 12.84 4.78 -7.63
C SER A 212 14.28 5.32 -7.54
N ARG A 213 15.00 5.46 -8.65
CA ARG A 213 16.36 6.04 -8.64
C ARG A 213 16.38 7.56 -8.64
N HIS A 214 15.34 8.20 -9.17
CA HIS A 214 15.28 9.65 -9.39
C HIS A 214 14.35 10.38 -8.41
N ILE A 215 13.38 9.67 -7.81
CA ILE A 215 12.51 10.19 -6.76
C ILE A 215 13.00 9.61 -5.43
N ARG A 216 13.67 10.42 -4.61
CA ARG A 216 14.25 10.01 -3.33
C ARG A 216 13.31 10.33 -2.17
N ALA A 217 13.42 9.55 -1.10
CA ALA A 217 12.72 9.85 0.15
C ALA A 217 13.19 11.19 0.72
N GLY A 218 12.25 12.06 1.08
CA GLY A 218 12.55 13.35 1.69
C GLY A 218 11.28 14.10 2.10
N PRO A 219 11.40 15.10 2.98
CA PRO A 219 10.27 15.90 3.46
C PRO A 219 9.58 16.71 2.35
N ASN A 220 10.32 17.02 1.29
CA ASN A 220 9.81 17.71 0.10
C ASN A 220 10.15 16.87 -1.13
N THR A 221 9.40 15.80 -1.38
CA THR A 221 9.30 15.28 -2.74
C THR A 221 8.62 16.39 -3.53
N LEU A 222 9.42 17.25 -4.18
CA LEU A 222 8.96 18.38 -4.96
C LEU A 222 7.76 17.93 -5.79
N LEU A 223 6.60 18.55 -5.57
CA LEU A 223 5.57 18.59 -6.59
C LEU A 223 6.27 19.09 -7.85
N LEU A 224 6.47 18.22 -8.83
CA LEU A 224 6.70 18.68 -10.19
C LEU A 224 5.41 19.39 -10.58
N ASP A 225 5.38 20.71 -10.40
CA ASP A 225 4.30 21.53 -10.91
C ASP A 225 4.27 21.35 -12.43
N ARG A 226 3.27 20.57 -12.87
CA ARG A 226 2.97 20.16 -14.25
C ARG A 226 4.01 19.27 -14.93
N LEU A 227 3.94 17.98 -14.63
CA LEU A 227 4.40 16.94 -15.55
C LEU A 227 3.42 16.88 -16.74
N HIS A 228 3.64 17.68 -17.78
CA HIS A 228 3.08 17.38 -19.10
C HIS A 228 3.85 16.19 -19.67
N MET A 229 3.47 14.96 -19.29
CA MET A 229 3.86 13.77 -20.04
C MET A 229 3.11 13.81 -21.37
N LEU A 230 3.69 14.48 -22.37
CA LEU A 230 3.23 14.39 -23.74
C LEU A 230 3.67 13.03 -24.29
N TRP A 231 2.73 12.10 -24.36
CA TRP A 231 2.89 10.85 -25.09
C TRP A 231 2.82 11.18 -26.59
N THR A 232 3.96 11.16 -27.28
CA THR A 232 3.99 11.05 -28.74
C THR A 232 4.52 9.67 -29.07
N SER A 233 3.98 9.04 -30.12
CA SER A 233 4.09 7.60 -30.42
C SER A 233 5.51 7.04 -30.59
N THR A 234 6.57 7.81 -30.34
CA THR A 234 7.95 7.38 -30.58
C THR A 234 8.99 7.79 -29.54
N ARG A 235 8.77 8.70 -28.57
CA ARG A 235 9.77 9.03 -27.51
C ARG A 235 9.16 9.61 -26.22
N LEU A 236 9.71 9.24 -25.06
CA LEU A 236 9.50 9.92 -23.79
C LEU A 236 10.37 11.18 -23.74
N LEU A 237 9.76 12.37 -23.76
CA LEU A 237 10.43 13.65 -23.55
C LEU A 237 10.03 14.20 -22.18
N SER A 238 11.02 14.37 -21.29
CA SER A 238 10.82 15.04 -20.01
C SER A 238 11.37 16.46 -20.11
N LEU A 239 10.48 17.45 -20.21
CA LEU A 239 10.85 18.87 -20.22
C LEU A 239 10.82 19.39 -18.77
N HIS A 240 11.97 19.85 -18.27
CA HIS A 240 12.08 20.40 -16.92
C HIS A 240 12.19 21.92 -17.00
N THR A 241 11.23 22.65 -16.43
CA THR A 241 11.38 24.07 -16.10
C THR A 241 11.37 24.23 -14.59
N ILE A 242 12.54 24.57 -14.02
CA ILE A 242 12.70 24.90 -12.61
C ILE A 242 12.41 26.39 -12.45
N LYS A 243 11.36 26.74 -11.70
CA LYS A 243 11.18 28.11 -11.18
C LYS A 243 11.60 28.12 -9.71
N PRO A 244 12.54 28.99 -9.29
CA PRO A 244 12.73 29.24 -7.87
C PRO A 244 11.53 30.03 -7.32
N LEU A 245 10.98 29.58 -6.20
CA LEU A 245 10.05 30.38 -5.39
C LEU A 245 10.89 31.19 -4.39
N GLY A 246 10.71 32.51 -4.44
CA GLY A 246 11.17 33.44 -3.41
C GLY A 246 10.15 33.57 -2.28
#